data_AF-A0A7R9AH40-F1
#
_entry.id   AF-A0A7R9AH40-F1
#
_cell.length_a   1.000
_cell.length_b   1.000
_cell.length_c   1.000
_cell.angle_alpha   90.00
_cell.angle_beta   90.00
_cell.angle_gamma   90.00
#
_symmetry.space_group_name_H-M   'P 1'
#
loop_
_entity.id
_entity.type
_entity.pdbx_description
1 polymer ?
#
loop_
_entity_poly.entity_id
_entity_poly.type
_entity_poly.pdbx_seq_one_letter_code
_entity_poly.pdbx_strand_id
1 'polypeptide(L)'
;MPSVRMRMDTAPANQVQHSGWTAQLCDLPCSAGRYGINCQEVCPCHNEASCNHITGECTCGPGFMGLLCEDSCENMTFGLNCSEKCECELNFTEMCDPRTGSCICRPGFHGVKCERRSGRALLGEKCSKQRKCEDVSICHPEKEICVCMSGWTGSDCDRPCPPGSHGLGCERSCSDGFHATGTCHHVTGQYTCEPGYTGWSCNETCPKGLYGDQCNQSCTCKNDGICHHITGNCTCLSGWRGEMCEEPCPEGTFGLDCQQNCTCLNGDRCNATDGRCKCLPGWMGTHCEASCPMGYFGDGCSQECRCPGQNFRCDPKIGCVCRAGYAGKDCETTSSFVGMEKQGKQVLFGIVGTLLLTLLFSGIIMRIRQSPCNLKHEVRRLQIPDSPSPSECQKIELKTEEADRTNPFSIDLKADTKDAENSSELIAVSDRLDAGVHDEDIRAGMSSVKTTSTSAPIPLDHFFRAVPILSK
;
A
#
# COMPACT_ATOMS: atom_id res chain seq x y z
N MET A 1 -10.25 -32.40 45.53
CA MET A 1 -9.91 -31.89 44.18
C MET A 1 -10.34 -30.44 44.11
N PRO A 2 -9.45 -29.50 43.76
CA PRO A 2 -9.77 -28.07 43.77
C PRO A 2 -10.55 -27.64 42.53
N SER A 3 -11.20 -26.50 42.70
CA SER A 3 -12.13 -25.76 41.85
C SER A 3 -11.45 -25.13 40.63
N VAL A 4 -12.10 -25.13 39.47
CA VAL A 4 -11.75 -24.25 38.34
C VAL A 4 -12.84 -23.18 38.22
N ARG A 5 -12.64 -22.05 38.92
CA ARG A 5 -13.26 -20.77 38.56
C ARG A 5 -12.56 -20.27 37.31
N MET A 6 -13.28 -20.17 36.19
CA MET A 6 -12.82 -19.38 35.05
C MET A 6 -12.73 -17.92 35.52
N ARG A 7 -11.51 -17.37 35.57
CA ARG A 7 -11.31 -15.93 35.70
C ARG A 7 -11.77 -15.31 34.39
N MET A 8 -12.80 -14.48 34.46
CA MET A 8 -13.04 -13.44 33.47
C MET A 8 -11.87 -12.47 33.57
N ASP A 9 -11.01 -12.46 32.56
CA ASP A 9 -9.99 -11.43 32.42
C ASP A 9 -10.71 -10.09 32.27
N THR A 10 -10.53 -9.24 33.27
CA THR A 10 -10.98 -7.86 33.25
C THR A 10 -10.08 -7.11 32.29
N ALA A 11 -10.64 -6.72 31.15
CA ALA A 11 -10.00 -5.81 30.19
C ALA A 11 -9.61 -4.49 30.90
N PRO A 12 -8.50 -3.85 30.51
CA PRO A 12 -8.11 -2.58 31.10
C PRO A 12 -9.17 -1.52 30.78
N ALA A 13 -9.75 -0.94 31.83
CA ALA A 13 -10.66 0.19 31.74
C ALA A 13 -9.89 1.46 31.35
N ASN A 14 -9.77 1.73 30.04
CA ASN A 14 -9.99 3.03 29.40
C ASN A 14 -9.63 3.04 27.91
N GLN A 15 -10.09 2.05 27.14
CA GLN A 15 -10.24 2.25 25.69
C GLN A 15 -11.72 2.44 25.44
N VAL A 16 -12.15 3.70 25.33
CA VAL A 16 -13.54 4.00 24.98
C VAL A 16 -13.75 3.42 23.60
N GLN A 17 -14.56 2.35 23.51
CA GLN A 17 -14.89 1.69 22.26
C GLN A 17 -15.87 2.59 21.51
N HIS A 18 -15.38 3.29 20.49
CA HIS A 18 -16.23 4.08 19.62
C HIS A 18 -16.52 3.29 18.35
N SER A 19 -17.80 3.04 18.10
CA SER A 19 -18.28 2.52 16.82
C SER A 19 -17.99 3.55 15.73
N GLY A 20 -17.24 3.17 14.71
CA GLY A 20 -17.03 3.96 13.51
C GLY A 20 -15.84 4.92 13.49
N TRP A 21 -14.91 4.84 14.45
CA TRP A 21 -13.79 5.78 14.57
C TRP A 21 -12.45 5.08 14.86
N THR A 22 -11.35 5.58 14.29
CA THR A 22 -9.97 5.05 14.41
C THR A 22 -8.98 6.12 14.86
N ALA A 23 -8.97 6.48 16.14
CA ALA A 23 -7.92 7.29 16.74
C ALA A 23 -7.98 7.26 18.27
N GLN A 24 -6.88 7.62 18.93
CA GLN A 24 -6.79 7.70 20.39
C GLN A 24 -7.76 8.76 20.98
N LEU A 25 -8.25 9.67 20.14
CA LEU A 25 -9.23 10.73 20.43
C LEU A 25 -10.60 10.50 19.74
N CYS A 26 -10.77 9.41 18.96
CA CYS A 26 -12.01 9.08 18.23
C CYS A 26 -12.50 10.18 17.27
N ASP A 27 -11.57 10.79 16.57
CA ASP A 27 -11.73 11.96 15.70
C ASP A 27 -11.60 11.63 14.20
N LEU A 28 -11.10 10.45 13.84
CA LEU A 28 -11.09 9.96 12.45
C LEU A 28 -12.12 8.85 12.23
N PRO A 29 -12.97 8.94 11.19
CA PRO A 29 -13.89 7.86 10.83
C PRO A 29 -13.16 6.62 10.32
N CYS A 30 -13.83 5.46 10.31
CA CYS A 30 -13.30 4.26 9.67
C CYS A 30 -12.86 4.51 8.22
N SER A 31 -11.77 3.87 7.82
CA SER A 31 -11.33 3.79 6.42
C SER A 31 -12.45 3.24 5.52
N ALA A 32 -12.48 3.69 4.27
CA ALA A 32 -13.47 3.25 3.28
C ALA A 32 -13.58 1.71 3.23
N GLY A 33 -14.82 1.20 3.28
CA GLY A 33 -15.11 -0.24 3.27
C GLY A 33 -15.12 -0.92 4.64
N ARG A 34 -14.94 -0.18 5.75
CA ARG A 34 -15.03 -0.71 7.12
C ARG A 34 -16.00 0.07 8.00
N TYR A 35 -16.60 -0.61 8.97
CA TYR A 35 -17.53 0.00 9.92
C TYR A 35 -17.51 -0.68 11.30
N GLY A 36 -18.30 -0.15 12.24
CA GLY A 36 -18.54 -0.78 13.54
C GLY A 36 -17.45 -0.48 14.58
N ILE A 37 -17.47 -1.20 15.70
CA ILE A 37 -16.57 -0.96 16.84
C ILE A 37 -15.12 -1.22 16.40
N ASN A 38 -14.26 -0.21 16.53
CA ASN A 38 -12.86 -0.25 16.08
C ASN A 38 -12.68 -0.64 14.59
N CYS A 39 -13.70 -0.44 13.75
CA CYS A 39 -13.65 -0.69 12.29
C CYS A 39 -13.29 -2.13 11.90
N GLN A 40 -13.69 -3.10 12.73
CA GLN A 40 -13.41 -4.51 12.50
C GLN A 40 -14.34 -5.14 11.47
N GLU A 41 -15.51 -4.56 11.24
CA GLU A 41 -16.50 -5.06 10.29
C GLU A 41 -16.22 -4.55 8.88
N VAL A 42 -16.45 -5.40 7.88
CA VAL A 42 -16.34 -5.06 6.45
C VAL A 42 -17.70 -4.65 5.93
N CYS A 43 -17.77 -3.54 5.19
CA CYS A 43 -19.02 -3.05 4.66
C CYS A 43 -19.64 -4.05 3.67
N PRO A 44 -20.92 -4.42 3.83
CA PRO A 44 -21.58 -5.45 3.02
C PRO A 44 -22.12 -4.93 1.68
N CYS A 45 -21.80 -3.70 1.29
CA CYS A 45 -22.41 -3.02 0.16
C CYS A 45 -21.80 -3.44 -1.19
N HIS A 46 -22.63 -3.52 -2.22
CA HIS A 46 -22.25 -3.86 -3.59
C HIS A 46 -22.20 -2.63 -4.52
N ASN A 47 -21.70 -2.81 -5.74
CA ASN A 47 -21.74 -1.80 -6.82
C ASN A 47 -21.15 -0.43 -6.44
N GLU A 48 -19.97 -0.43 -5.81
CA GLU A 48 -19.24 0.79 -5.39
C GLU A 48 -20.02 1.68 -4.41
N ALA A 49 -21.02 1.13 -3.72
CA ALA A 49 -21.77 1.84 -2.71
C ALA A 49 -20.90 2.22 -1.50
N SER A 50 -21.17 3.41 -0.97
CA SER A 50 -20.56 3.89 0.27
C SER A 50 -21.29 3.31 1.47
N CYS A 51 -20.61 3.14 2.59
CA CYS A 51 -21.21 2.63 3.82
C CYS A 51 -21.01 3.60 4.99
N ASN A 52 -22.00 3.65 5.88
CA ASN A 52 -21.89 4.39 7.12
C ASN A 52 -20.86 3.71 8.03
N HIS A 53 -19.81 4.43 8.42
CA HIS A 53 -18.73 3.91 9.25
C HIS A 53 -19.19 3.45 10.66
N ILE A 54 -20.33 3.92 11.17
CA ILE A 54 -20.87 3.50 12.48
C ILE A 54 -21.77 2.28 12.32
N THR A 55 -22.76 2.36 11.42
CA THR A 55 -23.86 1.38 11.34
C THR A 55 -23.69 0.32 10.25
N GLY A 56 -22.84 0.58 9.25
CA GLY A 56 -22.66 -0.29 8.07
C GLY A 56 -23.75 -0.13 7.01
N GLU A 57 -24.71 0.79 7.22
CA GLU A 57 -25.78 1.07 6.27
C GLU A 57 -25.23 1.60 4.95
N CYS A 58 -25.76 1.08 3.84
CA CYS A 58 -25.26 1.39 2.50
C CYS A 58 -25.98 2.60 1.89
N THR A 59 -25.21 3.50 1.30
CA THR A 59 -25.69 4.58 0.43
C THR A 59 -25.34 4.19 -1.01
N CYS A 60 -26.35 3.84 -1.80
CA CYS A 60 -26.11 3.31 -3.13
C CYS A 60 -25.67 4.40 -4.10
N GLY A 61 -24.70 4.04 -4.94
CA GLY A 61 -24.28 4.88 -6.06
C GLY A 61 -25.41 5.07 -7.08
N PRO A 62 -25.27 6.03 -8.02
CA PRO A 62 -26.24 6.26 -9.06
C PRO A 62 -26.54 4.98 -9.86
N GLY A 63 -27.81 4.67 -10.06
CA GLY A 63 -28.25 3.51 -10.84
C GLY A 63 -28.52 2.23 -10.05
N PHE A 64 -28.30 2.24 -8.73
CA PHE A 64 -28.52 1.08 -7.86
C PHE A 64 -29.39 1.44 -6.65
N MET A 65 -30.11 0.43 -6.14
CA MET A 65 -30.95 0.51 -4.95
C MET A 65 -30.94 -0.82 -4.17
N GLY A 66 -31.71 -0.86 -3.08
CA GLY A 66 -31.76 -2.00 -2.16
C GLY A 66 -30.89 -1.77 -0.92
N LEU A 67 -31.06 -2.61 0.10
CA LEU A 67 -30.38 -2.44 1.39
C LEU A 67 -28.86 -2.60 1.30
N LEU A 68 -28.39 -3.40 0.33
CA LEU A 68 -26.98 -3.64 0.04
C LEU A 68 -26.57 -3.14 -1.34
N CYS A 69 -27.43 -2.39 -2.02
CA CYS A 69 -27.18 -1.84 -3.37
C CYS A 69 -26.98 -2.92 -4.45
N GLU A 70 -27.67 -4.04 -4.30
CA GLU A 70 -27.62 -5.20 -5.22
C GLU A 70 -28.54 -5.04 -6.44
N ASP A 71 -29.60 -4.25 -6.32
CA ASP A 71 -30.61 -4.08 -7.36
C ASP A 71 -30.27 -2.88 -8.25
N SER A 72 -30.46 -3.03 -9.56
CA SER A 72 -30.46 -1.90 -10.50
C SER A 72 -31.76 -1.11 -10.35
N CYS A 73 -31.74 0.19 -10.68
CA CYS A 73 -32.96 0.99 -10.71
C CYS A 73 -34.06 0.34 -11.57
N GLU A 74 -35.29 0.42 -11.06
CA GLU A 74 -36.47 0.04 -11.82
C GLU A 74 -36.63 0.93 -13.06
N ASN A 75 -37.26 0.40 -14.11
CA ASN A 75 -37.47 1.11 -15.36
C ASN A 75 -38.07 2.51 -15.11
N MET A 76 -37.52 3.51 -15.79
CA MET A 76 -37.91 4.93 -15.69
C MET A 76 -37.51 5.64 -14.39
N THR A 77 -36.61 5.07 -13.60
CA THR A 77 -35.97 5.74 -12.46
C THR A 77 -34.46 5.78 -12.59
N PHE A 78 -33.82 6.79 -12.02
CA PHE A 78 -32.39 6.98 -12.11
C PHE A 78 -31.81 7.74 -10.91
N GLY A 79 -30.49 7.87 -10.87
CA GLY A 79 -29.77 8.66 -9.87
C GLY A 79 -29.51 7.89 -8.57
N LEU A 80 -29.15 8.62 -7.52
CA LEU A 80 -28.83 8.04 -6.20
C LEU A 80 -30.07 7.38 -5.60
N ASN A 81 -29.93 6.12 -5.17
CA ASN A 81 -31.03 5.31 -4.66
C ASN A 81 -32.29 5.32 -5.57
N CYS A 82 -32.12 5.54 -6.88
CA CYS A 82 -33.21 5.56 -7.86
C CYS A 82 -34.38 6.50 -7.52
N SER A 83 -34.07 7.60 -6.81
CA SER A 83 -35.07 8.52 -6.30
C SER A 83 -35.63 9.46 -7.37
N GLU A 84 -34.98 9.56 -8.52
CA GLU A 84 -35.39 10.43 -9.62
C GLU A 84 -36.16 9.67 -10.71
N LYS A 85 -37.09 10.36 -11.37
CA LYS A 85 -37.89 9.81 -12.45
C LYS A 85 -37.43 10.36 -13.79
N CYS A 86 -37.29 9.48 -14.77
CA CYS A 86 -36.88 9.85 -16.12
C CYS A 86 -37.97 10.65 -16.83
N GLU A 87 -37.63 11.84 -17.32
CA GLU A 87 -38.53 12.70 -18.10
C GLU A 87 -38.57 12.30 -19.59
N CYS A 88 -39.06 11.11 -19.90
CA CYS A 88 -39.16 10.60 -21.27
C CYS A 88 -40.62 10.45 -21.75
N GLU A 89 -40.83 10.45 -23.07
CA GLU A 89 -42.10 10.12 -23.70
C GLU A 89 -42.32 8.60 -23.66
N LEU A 90 -43.04 8.14 -22.64
CA LEU A 90 -43.22 6.73 -22.26
C LEU A 90 -43.64 5.81 -23.42
N ASN A 91 -44.41 6.32 -24.39
CA ASN A 91 -44.87 5.54 -25.54
C ASN A 91 -43.76 5.18 -26.53
N PHE A 92 -42.68 5.97 -26.54
CA PHE A 92 -41.62 5.93 -27.55
C PHE A 92 -40.24 5.67 -26.96
N THR A 93 -40.16 5.55 -25.63
CA THR A 93 -38.96 5.17 -24.90
C THR A 93 -38.96 3.66 -24.63
N GLU A 94 -37.79 3.05 -24.77
CA GLU A 94 -37.55 1.65 -24.45
C GLU A 94 -37.23 1.51 -22.96
N MET A 95 -36.27 2.32 -22.49
CA MET A 95 -35.90 2.50 -21.09
C MET A 95 -35.13 3.82 -20.94
N CYS A 96 -34.71 4.18 -19.73
CA CYS A 96 -33.73 5.24 -19.53
C CYS A 96 -32.48 4.69 -18.84
N ASP A 97 -31.36 5.34 -19.05
CA ASP A 97 -30.11 5.02 -18.37
C ASP A 97 -30.28 5.24 -16.85
N PRO A 98 -30.04 4.21 -16.02
CA PRO A 98 -30.32 4.28 -14.58
C PRO A 98 -29.35 5.20 -13.82
N ARG A 99 -28.20 5.58 -14.40
CA ARG A 99 -27.25 6.49 -13.76
C ARG A 99 -27.53 7.94 -14.10
N THR A 100 -27.86 8.21 -15.36
CA THR A 100 -27.91 9.57 -15.92
C THR A 100 -29.33 10.05 -16.24
N GLY A 101 -30.30 9.15 -16.33
CA GLY A 101 -31.68 9.45 -16.72
C GLY A 101 -31.88 9.67 -18.22
N SER A 102 -30.85 9.45 -19.03
CA SER A 102 -30.91 9.63 -20.49
C SER A 102 -31.87 8.62 -21.13
N CYS A 103 -32.80 9.10 -21.95
CA CYS A 103 -33.81 8.26 -22.58
C CYS A 103 -33.20 7.42 -23.73
N ILE A 104 -33.39 6.10 -23.67
CA ILE A 104 -33.09 5.18 -24.76
C ILE A 104 -34.37 5.00 -25.57
N CYS A 105 -34.37 5.53 -26.79
CA CYS A 105 -35.56 5.58 -27.63
C CYS A 105 -35.80 4.27 -28.39
N ARG A 106 -37.07 3.90 -28.52
CA ARG A 106 -37.46 2.77 -29.38
C ARG A 106 -37.04 3.03 -30.82
N PRO A 107 -36.80 1.98 -31.62
CA PRO A 107 -36.49 2.12 -33.03
C PRO A 107 -37.50 3.02 -33.74
N GLY A 108 -36.99 4.04 -34.44
CA GLY A 108 -37.83 5.02 -35.11
C GLY A 108 -38.21 6.23 -34.26
N PHE A 109 -37.60 6.44 -33.09
CA PHE A 109 -37.77 7.63 -32.26
C PHE A 109 -36.42 8.19 -31.80
N HIS A 110 -36.35 9.51 -31.59
CA HIS A 110 -35.14 10.24 -31.23
C HIS A 110 -35.49 11.53 -30.46
N GLY A 111 -34.47 12.25 -29.98
CA GLY A 111 -34.64 13.41 -29.10
C GLY A 111 -34.30 13.09 -27.65
N VAL A 112 -34.11 14.12 -26.83
CA VAL A 112 -33.69 13.96 -25.43
C VAL A 112 -34.78 13.32 -24.56
N LYS A 113 -36.05 13.38 -25.01
CA LYS A 113 -37.20 12.72 -24.38
C LYS A 113 -37.85 11.67 -25.29
N CYS A 114 -37.21 11.28 -26.41
CA CYS A 114 -37.81 10.44 -27.44
C CYS A 114 -39.07 11.02 -28.10
N GLU A 115 -39.20 12.35 -28.08
CA GLU A 115 -40.37 13.09 -28.55
C GLU A 115 -40.48 13.18 -30.08
N ARG A 116 -39.42 12.80 -30.81
CA ARG A 116 -39.36 12.92 -32.28
C ARG A 116 -39.44 11.54 -32.92
N ARG A 117 -40.41 11.36 -33.82
CA ARG A 117 -40.51 10.13 -34.63
C ARG A 117 -39.60 10.22 -35.86
N SER A 118 -38.69 9.28 -36.03
CA SER A 118 -38.11 8.94 -37.33
C SER A 118 -39.17 8.25 -38.17
N GLY A 119 -39.97 9.05 -38.88
CA GLY A 119 -40.91 8.53 -39.86
C GLY A 119 -40.18 8.02 -41.10
N ARG A 120 -40.33 6.73 -41.41
CA ARG A 120 -40.78 6.39 -42.76
C ARG A 120 -42.13 7.09 -42.94
N ALA A 121 -42.24 7.95 -43.96
CA ALA A 121 -43.27 8.97 -44.18
C ALA A 121 -42.95 10.28 -43.41
N LEU A 122 -42.42 11.31 -44.05
CA LEU A 122 -42.86 11.84 -45.34
C LEU A 122 -41.88 11.53 -46.48
N LEU A 123 -42.36 10.73 -47.44
CA LEU A 123 -42.10 11.05 -48.84
C LEU A 123 -42.63 12.48 -49.06
N GLY A 124 -41.80 13.48 -48.82
CA GLY A 124 -41.70 14.55 -49.79
C GLY A 124 -40.93 13.94 -50.94
N GLU A 125 -41.57 13.78 -52.10
CA GLU A 125 -41.03 13.12 -53.31
C GLU A 125 -39.76 13.79 -53.91
N LYS A 126 -38.97 14.55 -53.14
CA LYS A 126 -37.79 15.28 -53.61
C LYS A 126 -36.47 15.02 -52.87
N CYS A 127 -36.44 14.21 -51.80
CA CYS A 127 -35.17 13.69 -51.24
C CYS A 127 -34.80 12.31 -51.87
N SER A 128 -35.56 11.82 -52.85
CA SER A 128 -35.45 10.44 -53.37
C SER A 128 -34.94 10.30 -54.83
N LYS A 129 -34.44 11.35 -55.48
CA LYS A 129 -33.92 11.22 -56.86
C LYS A 129 -32.55 11.85 -57.15
N GLN A 130 -31.96 12.65 -56.25
CA GLN A 130 -30.75 13.40 -56.59
C GLN A 130 -29.68 13.57 -55.48
N ARG A 131 -30.03 13.54 -54.18
CA ARG A 131 -29.04 13.57 -53.06
C ARG A 131 -29.24 12.36 -52.17
N LYS A 132 -28.14 11.71 -51.79
CA LYS A 132 -28.14 10.48 -50.98
C LYS A 132 -27.61 10.85 -49.60
N CYS A 133 -28.50 11.28 -48.71
CA CYS A 133 -28.13 11.43 -47.30
C CYS A 133 -27.78 10.06 -46.70
N GLU A 134 -26.71 9.97 -45.92
CA GLU A 134 -26.35 8.75 -45.19
C GLU A 134 -27.24 8.53 -43.96
N ASP A 135 -27.30 7.29 -43.45
CA ASP A 135 -28.20 6.88 -42.35
C ASP A 135 -27.97 7.65 -41.03
N VAL A 136 -26.82 8.31 -40.89
CA VAL A 136 -26.43 9.19 -39.78
C VAL A 136 -26.91 10.65 -39.96
N SER A 137 -28.01 10.86 -40.68
CA SER A 137 -28.54 12.19 -40.95
C SER A 137 -30.07 12.20 -41.09
N ILE A 138 -30.65 13.40 -41.00
CA ILE A 138 -32.09 13.63 -41.25
C ILE A 138 -32.26 14.65 -42.39
N CYS A 139 -33.20 14.40 -43.31
CA CYS A 139 -33.47 15.33 -44.42
C CYS A 139 -34.36 16.49 -43.92
N HIS A 140 -33.90 17.74 -44.07
CA HIS A 140 -34.70 18.92 -43.70
C HIS A 140 -35.81 19.13 -44.75
N PRO A 141 -37.10 19.02 -44.39
CA PRO A 141 -38.20 18.91 -45.36
C PRO A 141 -38.36 20.15 -46.26
N GLU A 142 -38.02 21.35 -45.77
CA GLU A 142 -38.17 22.60 -46.53
C GLU A 142 -36.89 23.05 -47.26
N LYS A 143 -35.72 22.60 -46.81
CA LYS A 143 -34.41 23.11 -47.28
C LYS A 143 -33.70 22.15 -48.23
N GLU A 144 -34.18 20.90 -48.34
CA GLU A 144 -33.59 19.86 -49.19
C GLU A 144 -32.08 19.65 -48.92
N ILE A 145 -31.69 19.78 -47.65
CA ILE A 145 -30.32 19.53 -47.15
C ILE A 145 -30.34 18.39 -46.12
N CYS A 146 -29.24 17.63 -46.07
CA CYS A 146 -29.02 16.67 -45.00
C CYS A 146 -28.55 17.42 -43.74
N VAL A 147 -29.21 17.17 -42.61
CA VAL A 147 -28.78 17.65 -41.30
C VAL A 147 -28.08 16.49 -40.62
N CYS A 148 -26.77 16.63 -40.43
CA CYS A 148 -25.93 15.56 -39.91
C CYS A 148 -26.16 15.36 -38.40
N MET A 149 -26.13 14.09 -37.96
CA MET A 149 -26.04 13.78 -36.54
C MET A 149 -24.67 14.18 -35.99
N SER A 150 -24.56 14.23 -34.65
CA SER A 150 -23.32 14.58 -33.96
C SER A 150 -22.12 13.77 -34.47
N GLY A 151 -21.02 14.47 -34.76
CA GLY A 151 -19.78 13.87 -35.22
C GLY A 151 -19.67 13.62 -36.72
N TRP A 152 -20.67 14.03 -37.51
CA TRP A 152 -20.67 13.90 -38.96
C TRP A 152 -20.83 15.25 -39.64
N THR A 153 -20.23 15.38 -40.82
CA THR A 153 -20.21 16.59 -41.63
C THR A 153 -20.23 16.25 -43.12
N GLY A 154 -20.36 17.27 -43.96
CA GLY A 154 -20.53 17.13 -45.42
C GLY A 154 -21.97 17.34 -45.87
N SER A 155 -22.15 17.52 -47.19
CA SER A 155 -23.46 17.73 -47.81
C SER A 155 -24.42 16.56 -47.63
N ASP A 156 -23.86 15.36 -47.52
CA ASP A 156 -24.56 14.08 -47.44
C ASP A 156 -24.25 13.35 -46.13
N CYS A 157 -23.52 14.01 -45.20
CA CYS A 157 -23.10 13.49 -43.91
C CYS A 157 -22.23 12.22 -44.01
N ASP A 158 -21.35 12.21 -45.02
CA ASP A 158 -20.49 11.10 -45.40
C ASP A 158 -19.13 11.09 -44.69
N ARG A 159 -18.80 12.19 -43.99
CA ARG A 159 -17.49 12.39 -43.38
C ARG A 159 -17.59 12.59 -41.87
N PRO A 160 -16.69 12.00 -41.08
CA PRO A 160 -16.59 12.33 -39.66
C PRO A 160 -16.08 13.77 -39.49
N CYS A 161 -16.28 14.33 -38.29
CA CYS A 161 -15.68 15.61 -37.94
C CYS A 161 -14.14 15.58 -38.12
N PRO A 162 -13.53 16.71 -38.53
CA PRO A 162 -12.09 16.78 -38.70
C PRO A 162 -11.36 16.56 -37.37
N PRO A 163 -10.12 16.02 -37.41
CA PRO A 163 -9.33 15.77 -36.20
C PRO A 163 -9.23 17.03 -35.33
N GLY A 164 -9.49 16.90 -34.03
CA GLY A 164 -9.54 18.03 -33.10
C GLY A 164 -10.92 18.64 -32.90
N SER A 165 -11.97 18.11 -33.55
CA SER A 165 -13.36 18.56 -33.38
C SER A 165 -14.36 17.41 -33.27
N HIS A 166 -15.48 17.66 -32.59
CA HIS A 166 -16.52 16.68 -32.38
C HIS A 166 -17.91 17.31 -32.19
N GLY A 167 -18.94 16.46 -32.06
CA GLY A 167 -20.31 16.89 -31.75
C GLY A 167 -21.10 17.41 -32.96
N LEU A 168 -22.26 17.99 -32.72
CA LEU A 168 -23.14 18.49 -33.78
C LEU A 168 -22.46 19.62 -34.56
N GLY A 169 -22.43 19.50 -35.89
CA GLY A 169 -21.80 20.49 -36.77
C GLY A 169 -20.28 20.61 -36.61
N CYS A 170 -19.62 19.74 -35.84
CA CYS A 170 -18.20 19.81 -35.51
C CYS A 170 -17.78 21.13 -34.83
N GLU A 171 -18.70 21.76 -34.10
CA GLU A 171 -18.46 23.06 -33.45
C GLU A 171 -17.69 22.94 -32.13
N ARG A 172 -17.59 21.73 -31.54
CA ARG A 172 -16.85 21.52 -30.30
C ARG A 172 -15.42 21.12 -30.60
N SER A 173 -14.46 21.79 -29.99
CA SER A 173 -13.05 21.40 -30.03
C SER A 173 -12.76 20.30 -29.01
N CYS A 174 -11.88 19.36 -29.34
CA CYS A 174 -11.38 18.39 -28.37
C CYS A 174 -10.68 19.12 -27.21
N SER A 175 -10.82 18.59 -25.99
CA SER A 175 -10.00 18.97 -24.85
C SER A 175 -8.56 18.47 -25.00
N ASP A 176 -7.64 18.91 -24.15
CA ASP A 176 -6.26 18.41 -24.17
C ASP A 176 -6.23 16.93 -23.80
N GLY A 177 -5.74 16.08 -24.72
CA GLY A 177 -5.47 14.67 -24.47
C GLY A 177 -4.07 14.51 -23.88
N PHE A 178 -3.97 13.96 -22.67
CA PHE A 178 -2.69 13.72 -22.00
C PHE A 178 -2.09 12.38 -22.44
N HIS A 179 -2.50 11.29 -21.80
CA HIS A 179 -2.07 9.92 -22.13
C HIS A 179 -2.99 9.31 -23.18
N ALA A 180 -3.09 9.98 -24.34
CA ALA A 180 -4.03 9.64 -25.39
C ALA A 180 -3.33 9.27 -26.70
N THR A 181 -3.92 8.34 -27.43
CA THR A 181 -3.48 7.97 -28.77
C THR A 181 -4.38 8.61 -29.82
N GLY A 182 -3.78 9.36 -30.75
CA GLY A 182 -4.50 10.02 -31.84
C GLY A 182 -5.34 11.23 -31.38
N THR A 183 -6.48 11.46 -32.04
CA THR A 183 -7.39 12.58 -31.76
C THR A 183 -8.69 12.10 -31.12
N CYS A 184 -9.42 13.00 -30.46
CA CYS A 184 -10.67 12.63 -29.79
C CYS A 184 -11.72 12.09 -30.78
N HIS A 185 -12.60 11.23 -30.26
CA HIS A 185 -13.65 10.58 -31.02
C HIS A 185 -14.62 11.61 -31.60
N HIS A 186 -14.80 11.60 -32.92
CA HIS A 186 -15.56 12.61 -33.66
C HIS A 186 -17.01 12.81 -33.18
N VAL A 187 -17.65 11.79 -32.59
CA VAL A 187 -18.99 11.93 -31.99
C VAL A 187 -18.95 12.46 -30.54
N THR A 188 -18.31 11.72 -29.63
CA THR A 188 -18.37 11.96 -28.18
C THR A 188 -17.37 12.99 -27.69
N GLY A 189 -16.23 13.13 -28.35
CA GLY A 189 -15.09 13.92 -27.89
C GLY A 189 -14.17 13.17 -26.91
N GLN A 190 -14.40 11.88 -26.69
CA GLN A 190 -13.57 11.06 -25.80
C GLN A 190 -12.30 10.58 -26.52
N TYR A 191 -11.18 10.53 -25.81
CA TYR A 191 -9.94 9.97 -26.31
C TYR A 191 -9.82 8.46 -26.11
N THR A 192 -9.07 7.81 -27.00
CA THR A 192 -8.57 6.45 -26.77
C THR A 192 -7.30 6.55 -25.93
N CYS A 193 -7.35 6.06 -24.69
CA CYS A 193 -6.24 6.19 -23.74
C CYS A 193 -5.13 5.18 -23.97
N GLU A 194 -3.91 5.56 -23.62
CA GLU A 194 -2.78 4.65 -23.48
C GLU A 194 -3.03 3.65 -22.35
N PRO A 195 -2.38 2.46 -22.37
CA PRO A 195 -2.53 1.47 -21.32
C PRO A 195 -2.24 2.05 -19.93
N GLY A 196 -3.11 1.75 -18.98
CA GLY A 196 -3.02 2.22 -17.60
C GLY A 196 -3.68 3.57 -17.32
N TYR A 197 -4.32 4.19 -18.31
CA TYR A 197 -5.07 5.44 -18.18
C TYR A 197 -6.51 5.30 -18.64
N THR A 198 -7.39 6.15 -18.09
CA THR A 198 -8.83 6.17 -18.34
C THR A 198 -9.39 7.60 -18.25
N GLY A 199 -10.71 7.71 -18.45
CA GLY A 199 -11.43 8.98 -18.46
C GLY A 199 -11.53 9.61 -19.85
N TRP A 200 -12.24 10.75 -19.92
CA TRP A 200 -12.58 11.38 -21.21
C TRP A 200 -11.38 11.97 -21.94
N SER A 201 -10.38 12.45 -21.18
CA SER A 201 -9.15 13.07 -21.69
C SER A 201 -7.89 12.32 -21.27
N CYS A 202 -8.04 11.08 -20.78
CA CYS A 202 -6.94 10.20 -20.38
C CYS A 202 -6.00 10.82 -19.33
N ASN A 203 -6.60 11.53 -18.36
CA ASN A 203 -5.88 12.17 -17.26
C ASN A 203 -6.02 11.38 -15.94
N GLU A 204 -6.81 10.31 -15.95
CA GLU A 204 -7.01 9.46 -14.77
C GLU A 204 -6.21 8.18 -14.98
N THR A 205 -5.52 7.70 -13.94
CA THR A 205 -4.92 6.37 -13.96
C THR A 205 -6.01 5.30 -13.76
N CYS A 206 -5.70 4.05 -14.09
CA CYS A 206 -6.65 2.97 -13.81
C CYS A 206 -7.07 2.94 -12.33
N PRO A 207 -8.36 2.63 -12.05
CA PRO A 207 -8.86 2.49 -10.70
C PRO A 207 -8.07 1.46 -9.90
N LYS A 208 -8.09 1.60 -8.56
CA LYS A 208 -7.40 0.64 -7.67
C LYS A 208 -7.84 -0.79 -7.96
N GLY A 209 -6.87 -1.68 -8.14
CA GLY A 209 -7.11 -3.09 -8.44
C GLY A 209 -7.19 -3.42 -9.92
N LEU A 210 -7.10 -2.42 -10.81
CA LEU A 210 -7.12 -2.59 -12.27
C LEU A 210 -5.87 -2.00 -12.93
N TYR A 211 -5.48 -2.57 -14.07
CA TYR A 211 -4.34 -2.10 -14.86
C TYR A 211 -4.47 -2.43 -16.36
N GLY A 212 -3.54 -1.92 -17.15
CA GLY A 212 -3.39 -2.28 -18.55
C GLY A 212 -4.35 -1.55 -19.50
N ASP A 213 -4.51 -2.07 -20.71
CA ASP A 213 -5.39 -1.48 -21.73
C ASP A 213 -6.85 -1.44 -21.26
N GLN A 214 -7.47 -0.26 -21.37
CA GLN A 214 -8.83 0.02 -20.92
C GLN A 214 -9.12 -0.37 -19.45
N CYS A 215 -8.08 -0.52 -18.63
CA CYS A 215 -8.19 -0.96 -17.24
C CYS A 215 -8.94 -2.30 -17.05
N ASN A 216 -8.83 -3.22 -18.01
CA ASN A 216 -9.56 -4.49 -17.98
C ASN A 216 -8.81 -5.64 -17.28
N GLN A 217 -7.56 -5.42 -16.85
CA GLN A 217 -6.77 -6.45 -16.18
C GLN A 217 -6.85 -6.26 -14.66
N SER A 218 -7.07 -7.35 -13.92
CA SER A 218 -7.17 -7.32 -12.45
C SER A 218 -5.80 -7.55 -11.80
N CYS A 219 -5.47 -6.71 -10.83
CA CYS A 219 -4.27 -6.87 -10.01
C CYS A 219 -4.38 -8.06 -9.05
N THR A 220 -3.25 -8.69 -8.74
CA THR A 220 -3.16 -9.87 -7.85
C THR A 220 -2.50 -9.58 -6.50
N CYS A 221 -2.07 -8.34 -6.26
CA CYS A 221 -1.39 -7.90 -5.05
C CYS A 221 -2.18 -8.25 -3.77
N LYS A 222 -1.48 -8.78 -2.77
CA LYS A 222 -1.97 -9.13 -1.44
C LYS A 222 -1.56 -8.07 -0.42
N ASN A 223 -2.12 -8.15 0.78
CA ASN A 223 -1.77 -7.32 1.93
C ASN A 223 -1.73 -5.80 1.62
N ASP A 224 -2.75 -5.34 0.90
CA ASP A 224 -2.92 -3.94 0.47
C ASP A 224 -1.76 -3.39 -0.37
N GLY A 225 -1.01 -4.27 -1.04
CA GLY A 225 0.03 -3.91 -2.01
C GLY A 225 -0.51 -3.03 -3.13
N ILE A 226 0.28 -2.02 -3.51
CA ILE A 226 -0.10 -1.02 -4.51
C ILE A 226 0.25 -1.56 -5.89
N CYS A 227 -0.76 -1.73 -6.74
CA CYS A 227 -0.60 -2.20 -8.10
C CYS A 227 -0.23 -1.07 -9.06
N HIS A 228 0.75 -1.30 -9.93
CA HIS A 228 1.14 -0.36 -10.97
C HIS A 228 0.10 -0.34 -12.10
N HIS A 229 -0.54 0.82 -12.32
CA HIS A 229 -1.67 0.97 -13.23
C HIS A 229 -1.37 0.59 -14.70
N ILE A 230 -0.11 0.60 -15.14
CA ILE A 230 0.27 0.19 -16.51
C ILE A 230 0.61 -1.30 -16.60
N THR A 231 1.37 -1.82 -15.62
CA THR A 231 2.05 -3.12 -15.74
C THR A 231 1.45 -4.21 -14.86
N GLY A 232 0.72 -3.84 -13.82
CA GLY A 232 0.16 -4.77 -12.84
C GLY A 232 1.10 -5.17 -11.72
N ASN A 233 2.38 -4.76 -11.78
CA ASN A 233 3.37 -5.11 -10.75
C ASN A 233 3.00 -4.54 -9.38
N CYS A 234 3.27 -5.31 -8.34
CA CYS A 234 2.97 -4.90 -6.98
C CYS A 234 4.15 -4.18 -6.33
N THR A 235 3.86 -3.06 -5.68
CA THR A 235 4.75 -2.43 -4.71
C THR A 235 4.22 -2.74 -3.32
N CYS A 236 5.01 -3.45 -2.52
CA CYS A 236 4.57 -3.95 -1.23
C CYS A 236 4.58 -2.86 -0.17
N LEU A 237 3.61 -2.91 0.74
CA LEU A 237 3.64 -2.06 1.92
C LEU A 237 4.71 -2.54 2.90
N SER A 238 5.18 -1.63 3.76
CA SER A 238 6.24 -1.95 4.72
C SER A 238 5.84 -3.10 5.65
N GLY A 239 6.73 -4.09 5.77
CA GLY A 239 6.45 -5.34 6.48
C GLY A 239 6.08 -6.52 5.59
N TRP A 240 5.94 -6.31 4.29
CA TRP A 240 5.66 -7.34 3.28
C TRP A 240 6.69 -7.31 2.15
N ARG A 241 6.84 -8.47 1.50
CA ARG A 241 7.67 -8.68 0.30
C ARG A 241 7.07 -9.78 -0.57
N GLY A 242 7.73 -10.04 -1.71
CA GLY A 242 7.28 -11.00 -2.71
C GLY A 242 6.69 -10.30 -3.92
N GLU A 243 6.56 -11.01 -5.03
CA GLU A 243 6.06 -10.45 -6.30
C GLU A 243 4.60 -9.95 -6.16
N MET A 244 3.81 -10.60 -5.29
CA MET A 244 2.43 -10.23 -5.00
C MET A 244 2.26 -9.73 -3.56
N CYS A 245 3.33 -9.40 -2.84
CA CYS A 245 3.29 -8.95 -1.45
C CYS A 245 2.67 -9.96 -0.47
N GLU A 246 2.81 -11.24 -0.76
CA GLU A 246 2.22 -12.35 -0.02
C GLU A 246 3.04 -12.78 1.20
N GLU A 247 4.34 -12.44 1.25
CA GLU A 247 5.24 -12.85 2.31
C GLU A 247 5.44 -11.72 3.33
N PRO A 248 5.31 -11.99 4.64
CA PRO A 248 5.74 -11.03 5.66
C PRO A 248 7.27 -10.92 5.65
N CYS A 249 7.81 -9.82 6.17
CA CYS A 249 9.26 -9.71 6.31
C CYS A 249 9.84 -10.84 7.18
N PRO A 250 10.98 -11.40 6.79
CA PRO A 250 11.68 -12.37 7.62
C PRO A 250 12.14 -11.71 8.92
N GLU A 251 12.24 -12.52 9.98
CA GLU A 251 12.75 -12.06 11.28
C GLU A 251 14.10 -11.36 11.12
N GLY A 252 14.22 -10.17 11.71
CA GLY A 252 15.42 -9.34 11.64
C GLY A 252 15.46 -8.34 10.49
N THR A 253 14.43 -8.26 9.64
CA THR A 253 14.30 -7.20 8.64
C THR A 253 12.96 -6.47 8.71
N PHE A 254 12.92 -5.27 8.13
CA PHE A 254 11.73 -4.42 8.14
C PHE A 254 11.71 -3.43 6.96
N GLY A 255 10.60 -2.69 6.86
CA GLY A 255 10.43 -1.60 5.89
C GLY A 255 9.92 -2.08 4.53
N LEU A 256 10.09 -1.23 3.51
CA LEU A 256 9.71 -1.53 2.13
C LEU A 256 10.56 -2.70 1.59
N ASP A 257 9.90 -3.72 1.04
CA ASP A 257 10.52 -4.95 0.53
C ASP A 257 11.52 -5.60 1.51
N CYS A 258 11.39 -5.33 2.81
CA CYS A 258 12.24 -5.86 3.87
C CYS A 258 13.74 -5.59 3.67
N GLN A 259 14.08 -4.45 3.05
CA GLN A 259 15.47 -4.10 2.73
C GLN A 259 16.26 -3.54 3.92
N GLN A 260 15.58 -3.20 5.03
CA GLN A 260 16.23 -2.65 6.22
C GLN A 260 16.45 -3.74 7.27
N ASN A 261 17.59 -3.71 7.93
CA ASN A 261 17.95 -4.68 8.97
C ASN A 261 17.65 -4.12 10.36
N CYS A 262 17.13 -4.98 11.23
CA CYS A 262 16.83 -4.62 12.59
C CYS A 262 18.08 -4.54 13.47
N THR A 263 18.15 -3.48 14.27
CA THR A 263 19.26 -3.19 15.17
C THR A 263 18.76 -3.10 16.60
N CYS A 264 18.44 -4.25 17.20
CA CYS A 264 17.97 -4.33 18.59
C CYS A 264 19.13 -4.66 19.53
N LEU A 265 19.52 -3.73 20.42
CA LEU A 265 20.65 -3.92 21.33
C LEU A 265 20.28 -4.80 22.53
N ASN A 266 19.29 -4.37 23.30
CA ASN A 266 18.73 -5.11 24.44
C ASN A 266 17.27 -5.50 24.19
N GLY A 267 16.99 -5.92 22.96
CA GLY A 267 15.67 -6.30 22.49
C GLY A 267 15.64 -7.72 21.91
N ASP A 268 14.44 -8.15 21.58
CA ASP A 268 14.18 -9.40 20.88
C ASP A 268 13.96 -9.08 19.39
N ARG A 269 12.76 -9.35 18.88
CA ARG A 269 12.34 -8.99 17.51
C ARG A 269 12.00 -7.51 17.35
N CYS A 270 12.16 -7.03 16.13
CA CYS A 270 11.66 -5.74 15.67
C CYS A 270 10.30 -5.89 14.97
N ASN A 271 9.54 -4.81 14.91
CA ASN A 271 8.36 -4.72 14.08
C ASN A 271 8.77 -4.66 12.59
N ALA A 272 8.20 -5.56 11.78
CA ALA A 272 8.46 -5.67 10.35
C ALA A 272 8.10 -4.41 9.54
N THR A 273 7.18 -3.57 10.04
CA THR A 273 6.74 -2.36 9.32
C THR A 273 7.67 -1.18 9.57
N ASP A 274 8.01 -0.90 10.83
CA ASP A 274 8.71 0.34 11.24
C ASP A 274 10.09 0.10 11.88
N GLY A 275 10.49 -1.16 12.08
CA GLY A 275 11.78 -1.55 12.65
C GLY A 275 11.89 -1.37 14.15
N ARG A 276 10.83 -0.96 14.84
CA ARG A 276 10.87 -0.70 16.29
C ARG A 276 11.07 -2.00 17.06
N CYS A 277 12.08 -2.02 17.93
CA CYS A 277 12.44 -3.19 18.71
C CYS A 277 11.48 -3.41 19.89
N LYS A 278 11.15 -4.67 20.14
CA LYS A 278 10.55 -5.09 21.41
C LYS A 278 11.65 -5.23 22.46
N CYS A 279 11.66 -4.37 23.46
CA CYS A 279 12.71 -4.35 24.47
C CYS A 279 12.54 -5.43 25.54
N LEU A 280 13.66 -5.94 26.04
CA LEU A 280 13.65 -6.79 27.22
C LEU A 280 13.31 -5.92 28.46
N PRO A 281 12.69 -6.50 29.51
CA PRO A 281 12.31 -5.70 30.67
C PRO A 281 13.53 -5.04 31.33
N GLY A 282 13.42 -3.75 31.62
CA GLY A 282 14.54 -2.90 32.06
C GLY A 282 15.16 -2.01 30.98
N TRP A 283 14.69 -2.12 29.73
CA TRP A 283 15.17 -1.33 28.59
C TRP A 283 14.02 -0.63 27.85
N MET A 284 14.36 0.49 27.20
CA MET A 284 13.48 1.31 26.38
C MET A 284 14.27 1.96 25.22
N GLY A 285 13.55 2.69 24.36
CA GLY A 285 14.08 3.26 23.13
C GLY A 285 13.50 2.57 21.90
N THR A 286 13.81 3.07 20.70
CA THR A 286 13.37 2.40 19.46
C THR A 286 14.23 1.18 19.13
N HIS A 287 15.47 1.14 19.63
CA HIS A 287 16.47 0.10 19.43
C HIS A 287 16.88 -0.58 20.75
N CYS A 288 16.18 -0.29 21.85
CA CYS A 288 16.47 -0.79 23.19
C CYS A 288 17.87 -0.39 23.69
N GLU A 289 18.27 0.83 23.35
CA GLU A 289 19.56 1.44 23.64
C GLU A 289 19.65 2.03 25.05
N ALA A 290 18.51 2.35 25.67
CA ALA A 290 18.44 3.01 26.97
C ALA A 290 17.89 2.09 28.05
N SER A 291 18.48 2.11 29.25
CA SER A 291 17.90 1.45 30.42
C SER A 291 16.72 2.25 30.97
N CYS A 292 15.87 1.63 31.80
CA CYS A 292 14.76 2.35 32.41
C CYS A 292 15.24 3.52 33.26
N PRO A 293 14.52 4.66 33.19
CA PRO A 293 14.78 5.79 34.07
C PRO A 293 14.53 5.38 35.53
N MET A 294 15.20 6.08 36.45
CA MET A 294 15.04 5.80 37.88
C MET A 294 13.58 5.89 38.30
N GLY A 295 13.12 4.86 39.03
CA GLY A 295 11.73 4.77 39.49
C GLY A 295 10.79 4.06 38.53
N TYR A 296 11.27 3.58 37.37
CA TYR A 296 10.46 2.80 36.43
C TYR A 296 11.05 1.42 36.16
N PHE A 297 10.19 0.46 35.81
CA PHE A 297 10.59 -0.92 35.53
C PHE A 297 9.67 -1.61 34.52
N GLY A 298 10.04 -2.83 34.12
CA GLY A 298 9.21 -3.70 33.28
C GLY A 298 9.41 -3.49 31.78
N ASP A 299 8.45 -3.96 30.99
CA ASP A 299 8.47 -3.84 29.52
C ASP A 299 8.21 -2.38 29.09
N GLY A 300 9.08 -1.87 28.21
CA GLY A 300 9.10 -0.47 27.78
C GLY A 300 9.15 0.57 28.90
N CYS A 301 9.58 0.16 30.12
CA CYS A 301 9.61 1.01 31.32
C CYS A 301 8.26 1.65 31.67
N SER A 302 7.17 0.97 31.33
CA SER A 302 5.80 1.48 31.49
C SER A 302 5.28 1.43 32.93
N GLN A 303 5.99 0.79 33.87
CA GLN A 303 5.55 0.61 35.25
C GLN A 303 6.37 1.47 36.21
N GLU A 304 5.68 2.18 37.11
CA GLU A 304 6.28 2.97 38.17
C GLU A 304 6.55 2.11 39.42
N CYS A 305 7.75 2.22 39.99
CA CYS A 305 8.14 1.57 41.24
C CYS A 305 7.46 2.23 42.45
N ARG A 306 6.43 1.58 42.98
CA ARG A 306 5.77 1.98 44.24
C ARG A 306 6.20 1.08 45.39
N CYS A 307 7.41 1.32 45.90
CA CYS A 307 8.00 0.43 46.90
C CYS A 307 7.45 0.69 48.32
N PRO A 308 7.22 -0.35 49.14
CA PRO A 308 6.55 -0.22 50.44
C PRO A 308 7.35 0.54 51.50
N GLY A 309 8.67 0.64 51.36
CA GLY A 309 9.53 1.25 52.37
C GLY A 309 10.93 1.59 51.88
N GLN A 310 11.69 2.24 52.75
CA GLN A 310 13.02 2.77 52.46
C GLN A 310 14.11 1.71 52.22
N ASN A 311 13.90 0.47 52.68
CA ASN A 311 14.82 -0.65 52.47
C ASN A 311 14.69 -1.31 51.09
N PHE A 312 13.80 -0.80 50.24
CA PHE A 312 13.68 -1.23 48.85
C PHE A 312 14.50 -0.32 47.92
N ARG A 313 14.85 -0.86 46.76
CA ARG A 313 15.33 -0.12 45.59
C ARG A 313 14.51 -0.55 44.37
N CYS A 314 14.42 0.35 43.40
CA CYS A 314 13.79 0.06 42.11
C CYS A 314 14.82 -0.62 41.20
N ASP A 315 14.59 -1.88 40.88
CA ASP A 315 15.28 -2.62 39.85
C ASP A 315 14.58 -2.40 38.51
N PRO A 316 15.28 -1.97 37.45
CA PRO A 316 14.69 -1.70 36.13
C PRO A 316 13.92 -2.88 35.52
N LYS A 317 14.30 -4.12 35.85
CA LYS A 317 13.68 -5.32 35.29
C LYS A 317 12.52 -5.82 36.15
N ILE A 318 12.70 -5.81 37.47
CA ILE A 318 11.84 -6.53 38.42
C ILE A 318 10.89 -5.59 39.17
N GLY A 319 11.28 -4.32 39.38
CA GLY A 319 10.58 -3.37 40.24
C GLY A 319 11.18 -3.35 41.64
N CYS A 320 10.36 -3.40 42.68
CA CYS A 320 10.85 -3.25 44.05
C CYS A 320 11.60 -4.48 44.56
N VAL A 321 12.90 -4.33 44.80
CA VAL A 321 13.77 -5.36 45.37
C VAL A 321 14.48 -4.85 46.63
N CYS A 322 14.87 -5.74 47.55
CA CYS A 322 15.59 -5.33 48.75
C CYS A 322 16.94 -4.69 48.44
N ARG A 323 17.29 -3.64 49.20
CA ARG A 323 18.64 -3.08 49.22
C ARG A 323 19.63 -4.13 49.71
N ALA A 324 20.88 -4.00 49.28
CA ALA A 324 21.94 -4.89 49.74
C ALA A 324 22.01 -4.90 51.28
N GLY A 325 22.09 -6.10 51.86
CA GLY A 325 22.05 -6.27 53.32
C GLY A 325 20.64 -6.38 53.91
N TYR A 326 19.57 -6.37 53.10
CA TYR A 326 18.20 -6.63 53.54
C TYR A 326 17.59 -7.81 52.78
N ALA A 327 16.76 -8.59 53.46
CA ALA A 327 16.08 -9.76 52.92
C ALA A 327 14.67 -9.94 53.52
N GLY A 328 13.90 -10.86 52.93
CA GLY A 328 12.50 -11.10 53.28
C GLY A 328 11.53 -10.39 52.34
N LYS A 329 10.24 -10.71 52.45
CA LYS A 329 9.18 -10.17 51.58
C LYS A 329 9.05 -8.65 51.70
N ASP A 330 9.27 -8.13 52.91
CA ASP A 330 9.13 -6.71 53.25
C ASP A 330 10.49 -6.01 53.51
N CYS A 331 11.60 -6.71 53.25
CA CYS A 331 12.97 -6.20 53.42
C CYS A 331 13.29 -5.68 54.84
N GLU A 332 12.74 -6.33 55.86
CA GLU A 332 12.94 -5.97 57.27
C GLU A 332 14.10 -6.72 57.93
N THR A 333 14.53 -7.86 57.36
CA THR A 333 15.61 -8.68 57.95
C THR A 333 16.96 -8.23 57.44
N THR A 334 17.89 -7.88 58.35
CA THR A 334 19.28 -7.58 57.97
C THR A 334 20.05 -8.85 57.64
N SER A 335 20.55 -8.95 56.41
CA SER A 335 21.24 -10.11 55.82
C SER A 335 22.67 -10.30 56.34
N SER A 336 23.00 -9.76 57.52
CA SER A 336 24.33 -9.82 58.16
C SER A 336 24.78 -11.23 58.56
N PHE A 337 24.04 -12.28 58.19
CA PHE A 337 24.29 -13.67 58.62
C PHE A 337 24.26 -14.73 57.51
N VAL A 338 24.20 -14.36 56.22
CA VAL A 338 24.20 -15.35 55.11
C VAL A 338 25.43 -15.16 54.22
N GLY A 339 26.61 -15.33 54.82
CA GLY A 339 27.90 -15.26 54.13
C GLY A 339 28.76 -16.53 54.22
N MET A 340 28.32 -17.58 54.94
CA MET A 340 29.18 -18.75 55.16
C MET A 340 28.39 -20.07 55.27
N GLU A 341 27.71 -20.53 54.22
CA GLU A 341 27.31 -21.96 54.17
C GLU A 341 27.08 -22.56 52.76
N LYS A 342 27.93 -22.23 51.77
CA LYS A 342 27.94 -22.97 50.49
C LYS A 342 29.35 -23.27 49.99
N GLN A 343 30.17 -23.97 50.78
CA GLN A 343 31.40 -24.63 50.29
C GLN A 343 31.65 -26.02 50.90
N GLY A 344 30.59 -26.79 51.21
CA GLY A 344 30.77 -28.13 51.82
C GLY A 344 30.49 -29.33 50.92
N LYS A 345 29.75 -29.19 49.81
CA LYS A 345 29.20 -30.37 49.08
C LYS A 345 29.58 -30.50 47.61
N GLN A 346 30.20 -29.50 46.98
CA GLN A 346 30.54 -29.56 45.55
C GLN A 346 31.89 -30.25 45.25
N VAL A 347 32.79 -30.36 46.23
CA VAL A 347 34.12 -30.98 46.03
C VAL A 347 34.06 -32.51 46.05
N LEU A 348 33.09 -33.10 46.76
CA LEU A 348 32.98 -34.55 46.89
C LEU A 348 32.45 -35.24 45.61
N PHE A 349 31.48 -34.63 44.91
CA PHE A 349 30.90 -35.20 43.69
C PHE A 349 31.84 -35.11 42.48
N GLY A 350 32.72 -34.09 42.43
CA GLY A 350 33.72 -33.97 41.37
C GLY A 350 34.81 -35.06 41.42
N ILE A 351 35.24 -35.45 42.62
CA ILE A 351 36.26 -36.49 42.80
C ILE A 351 35.68 -37.89 42.52
N VAL A 352 34.44 -38.15 42.94
CA VAL A 352 33.76 -39.44 42.66
C VAL A 352 33.42 -39.56 41.17
N GLY A 353 32.98 -38.48 40.52
CA GLY A 353 32.69 -38.49 39.08
C GLY A 353 33.92 -38.70 38.21
N THR A 354 35.06 -38.11 38.57
CA THR A 354 36.35 -38.29 37.86
C THR A 354 36.94 -39.68 38.05
N LEU A 355 36.80 -40.28 39.25
CA LEU A 355 37.20 -41.66 39.50
C LEU A 355 36.31 -42.67 38.73
N LEU A 356 35.00 -42.43 38.64
CA LEU A 356 34.11 -43.32 37.87
C LEU A 356 34.36 -43.24 36.36
N LEU A 357 34.62 -42.05 35.82
CA LEU A 357 34.95 -41.89 34.39
C LEU A 357 36.30 -42.53 34.04
N THR A 358 37.31 -42.41 34.89
CA THR A 358 38.62 -43.05 34.65
C THR A 358 38.54 -44.58 34.73
N LEU A 359 37.69 -45.14 35.60
CA LEU A 359 37.43 -46.58 35.66
C LEU A 359 36.63 -47.09 34.45
N LEU A 360 35.67 -46.31 33.93
CA LEU A 360 34.94 -46.65 32.70
C LEU A 360 35.86 -46.61 31.46
N PHE A 361 36.68 -45.57 31.33
CA PHE A 361 37.63 -45.46 30.21
C PHE A 361 38.70 -46.57 30.24
N SER A 362 39.22 -46.93 31.42
CA SER A 362 40.16 -48.05 31.54
C SER A 362 39.49 -49.41 31.27
N GLY A 363 38.22 -49.59 31.64
CA GLY A 363 37.42 -50.78 31.29
C GLY A 363 37.17 -50.93 29.79
N ILE A 364 36.91 -49.82 29.08
CA ILE A 364 36.74 -49.82 27.62
C ILE A 364 38.06 -50.14 26.90
N ILE A 365 39.19 -49.61 27.38
CA ILE A 365 40.51 -49.89 26.82
C ILE A 365 40.91 -51.36 27.00
N MET A 366 40.52 -52.01 28.11
CA MET A 366 40.74 -53.44 28.29
C MET A 366 39.85 -54.33 27.42
N ARG A 367 38.62 -53.88 27.09
CA ARG A 367 37.72 -54.59 26.15
C ARG A 367 38.23 -54.57 24.70
N ILE A 368 38.92 -53.51 24.29
CA ILE A 368 39.46 -53.37 22.93
C ILE A 368 40.73 -54.23 22.72
N ARG A 369 41.43 -54.63 23.80
CA ARG A 369 42.66 -55.44 23.74
C ARG A 369 42.47 -56.96 23.84
N GLN A 370 41.22 -57.47 23.91
CA GLN A 370 40.94 -58.90 24.18
C GLN A 370 40.24 -59.69 23.07
N SER A 371 40.10 -59.20 21.84
CA SER A 371 39.57 -60.02 20.74
C SER A 371 40.63 -60.30 19.66
N PRO A 372 41.37 -61.43 19.75
CA PRO A 372 42.13 -61.96 18.63
C PRO A 372 41.29 -62.91 17.75
N CYS A 373 41.51 -62.83 16.44
CA CYS A 373 41.43 -63.90 15.44
C CYS A 373 40.15 -64.77 15.27
N ASN A 374 39.41 -64.54 14.17
CA ASN A 374 38.98 -65.51 13.13
C ASN A 374 37.60 -65.17 12.56
N LEU A 375 37.53 -64.79 11.27
CA LEU A 375 36.80 -65.60 10.29
C LEU A 375 37.30 -65.30 8.87
N LYS A 376 37.71 -66.36 8.18
CA LYS A 376 38.27 -66.41 6.83
C LYS A 376 37.28 -67.20 5.95
N HIS A 377 37.12 -66.77 4.69
CA HIS A 377 36.40 -67.40 3.54
C HIS A 377 34.86 -67.31 3.54
N GLU A 378 34.19 -66.84 2.48
CA GLU A 378 34.07 -67.49 1.16
C GLU A 378 33.80 -66.50 -0.03
N VAL A 379 34.73 -66.46 -1.01
CA VAL A 379 34.62 -66.44 -2.51
C VAL A 379 33.33 -65.84 -3.17
N ARG A 380 33.37 -64.88 -4.13
CA ARG A 380 33.88 -65.01 -5.52
C ARG A 380 33.93 -63.65 -6.26
N ARG A 381 34.89 -63.57 -7.18
CA ARG A 381 35.35 -62.46 -8.06
C ARG A 381 34.27 -61.66 -8.82
N LEU A 382 34.59 -60.41 -9.16
CA LEU A 382 34.68 -59.88 -10.54
C LEU A 382 35.57 -58.61 -10.58
N GLN A 383 36.77 -58.77 -11.18
CA GLN A 383 37.63 -57.83 -11.94
C GLN A 383 37.93 -56.38 -11.46
N ILE A 384 39.22 -56.14 -11.25
CA ILE A 384 39.95 -54.84 -11.45
C ILE A 384 40.49 -54.88 -12.90
N PRO A 385 40.66 -53.75 -13.63
CA PRO A 385 41.90 -52.90 -13.62
C PRO A 385 41.54 -51.39 -13.58
N ASP A 386 42.35 -50.39 -13.20
CA ASP A 386 43.77 -50.23 -12.92
C ASP A 386 43.96 -49.02 -11.97
N SER A 387 44.98 -49.08 -11.14
CA SER A 387 45.59 -47.98 -10.36
C SER A 387 46.85 -47.47 -11.10
N PRO A 388 47.38 -46.25 -10.87
CA PRO A 388 48.18 -45.94 -9.66
C PRO A 388 47.93 -44.50 -9.10
N SER A 389 47.91 -44.21 -7.80
CA SER A 389 48.96 -44.29 -6.75
C SER A 389 50.01 -43.14 -6.80
N PRO A 390 50.66 -42.79 -5.66
CA PRO A 390 50.62 -41.45 -5.08
C PRO A 390 52.02 -40.85 -4.79
N SER A 391 52.08 -39.62 -4.31
CA SER A 391 53.24 -39.11 -3.55
C SER A 391 52.82 -38.18 -2.41
N GLU A 392 52.91 -38.71 -1.18
CA GLU A 392 53.10 -37.93 0.04
C GLU A 392 54.54 -37.39 0.09
N CYS A 393 54.72 -36.17 0.61
CA CYS A 393 55.55 -35.97 1.80
C CYS A 393 55.52 -34.52 2.32
N GLN A 394 55.21 -34.44 3.62
CA GLN A 394 55.83 -33.58 4.65
C GLN A 394 55.53 -32.07 4.78
N LYS A 395 54.82 -31.77 5.89
CA LYS A 395 55.32 -31.20 7.17
C LYS A 395 55.74 -29.71 7.27
N ILE A 396 55.18 -29.08 8.33
CA ILE A 396 55.67 -27.99 9.22
C ILE A 396 55.41 -26.52 8.82
N GLU A 397 54.57 -25.92 9.67
CA GLU A 397 54.52 -24.57 10.27
C GLU A 397 55.47 -23.42 9.88
N LEU A 398 54.83 -22.24 9.93
CA LEU A 398 55.28 -20.88 10.27
C LEU A 398 56.44 -20.26 9.46
N LYS A 399 56.11 -19.17 8.75
CA LYS A 399 56.63 -17.83 9.05
C LYS A 399 55.86 -16.73 8.31
N THR A 400 55.65 -15.65 9.05
CA THR A 400 55.35 -14.27 8.64
C THR A 400 56.39 -13.73 7.65
N GLU A 401 55.97 -12.93 6.67
CA GLU A 401 56.50 -11.57 6.39
C GLU A 401 55.80 -10.94 5.16
N GLU A 402 55.93 -9.60 5.12
CA GLU A 402 55.27 -8.56 4.34
C GLU A 402 55.51 -8.52 2.83
N ALA A 403 54.84 -7.53 2.22
CA ALA A 403 55.14 -6.83 0.96
C ALA A 403 54.71 -7.58 -0.31
N ASP A 404 54.38 -6.94 -1.42
CA ASP A 404 54.05 -5.60 -1.87
C ASP A 404 53.60 -5.83 -3.32
N ARG A 405 52.73 -4.96 -3.84
CA ARG A 405 52.57 -4.64 -5.27
C ARG A 405 52.11 -5.70 -6.30
N THR A 406 51.31 -5.12 -7.21
CA THR A 406 51.17 -5.40 -8.65
C THR A 406 50.16 -6.46 -9.11
N ASN A 407 48.98 -5.95 -9.49
CA ASN A 407 48.22 -6.24 -10.73
C ASN A 407 49.18 -6.41 -11.96
N PRO A 408 48.84 -6.98 -13.15
CA PRO A 408 47.50 -7.12 -13.76
C PRO A 408 47.34 -8.32 -14.76
N PHE A 409 46.27 -8.27 -15.57
CA PHE A 409 45.96 -9.01 -16.82
C PHE A 409 45.38 -10.43 -16.68
N SER A 410 44.09 -10.60 -16.99
CA SER A 410 43.51 -11.01 -18.31
C SER A 410 43.68 -12.52 -18.52
N ILE A 411 42.80 -13.30 -19.15
CA ILE A 411 42.09 -13.23 -20.44
C ILE A 411 40.99 -14.35 -20.31
N ASP A 412 39.83 -14.36 -20.97
CA ASP A 412 39.59 -14.73 -22.37
C ASP A 412 38.05 -14.69 -22.59
N LEU A 413 37.53 -13.95 -23.57
CA LEU A 413 37.36 -14.32 -24.99
C LEU A 413 36.40 -15.52 -25.15
N LYS A 414 35.30 -15.44 -25.91
CA LYS A 414 35.22 -15.11 -27.34
C LYS A 414 33.74 -14.98 -27.79
N ALA A 415 33.42 -13.97 -28.61
CA ALA A 415 33.06 -14.10 -30.05
C ALA A 415 31.53 -14.20 -30.28
N ASP A 416 30.89 -13.65 -31.31
CA ASP A 416 31.30 -13.01 -32.58
C ASP A 416 30.05 -12.27 -33.13
N THR A 417 30.09 -10.95 -33.34
CA THR A 417 30.20 -10.20 -34.63
C THR A 417 28.93 -9.98 -35.49
N LYS A 418 28.90 -8.75 -36.05
CA LYS A 418 28.14 -8.15 -37.19
C LYS A 418 27.16 -7.05 -36.78
N ASP A 419 27.14 -5.86 -37.35
CA ASP A 419 27.89 -5.19 -38.43
C ASP A 419 27.83 -3.66 -38.19
N ALA A 420 28.73 -2.94 -38.83
CA ALA A 420 29.06 -1.53 -38.63
C ALA A 420 28.29 -0.54 -39.55
N GLU A 421 28.67 0.75 -39.38
CA GLU A 421 28.41 1.95 -40.20
C GLU A 421 27.09 2.68 -39.86
N ASN A 422 27.03 4.00 -39.64
CA ASN A 422 27.88 5.13 -40.02
C ASN A 422 27.45 6.38 -39.21
N SER A 423 28.39 7.15 -38.64
CA SER A 423 28.41 8.64 -38.68
C SER A 423 29.48 9.20 -37.72
N SER A 424 30.66 9.43 -38.29
CA SER A 424 31.66 10.47 -37.91
C SER A 424 31.03 11.87 -38.05
N GLU A 425 31.46 12.98 -37.44
CA GLU A 425 32.68 13.39 -36.74
C GLU A 425 32.36 14.69 -35.96
N LEU A 426 33.03 14.86 -34.80
CA LEU A 426 33.66 16.06 -34.20
C LEU A 426 32.92 17.42 -34.15
N ILE A 427 33.05 18.24 -33.10
CA ILE A 427 34.29 18.87 -32.61
C ILE A 427 34.20 19.20 -31.10
N ALA A 428 35.37 19.12 -30.47
CA ALA A 428 35.75 19.28 -29.08
C ALA A 428 35.62 20.70 -28.47
N VAL A 429 36.18 20.82 -27.25
CA VAL A 429 36.55 22.01 -26.44
C VAL A 429 35.62 22.16 -25.22
N SER A 430 36.05 22.28 -23.97
CA SER A 430 37.32 22.20 -23.26
C SER A 430 36.96 22.42 -21.78
N ASP A 431 37.66 21.70 -20.91
CA ASP A 431 38.07 22.07 -19.56
C ASP A 431 37.06 22.43 -18.42
N ARG A 432 37.29 21.66 -17.35
CA ARG A 432 37.48 22.06 -15.94
C ARG A 432 36.26 22.30 -15.04
N LEU A 433 36.01 21.22 -14.30
CA LEU A 433 35.74 21.20 -12.86
C LEU A 433 36.67 22.12 -12.04
N ASP A 434 36.07 22.76 -11.04
CA ASP A 434 36.49 22.86 -9.62
C ASP A 434 36.00 24.19 -9.05
N ALA A 435 35.67 24.40 -7.78
CA ALA A 435 35.32 23.60 -6.59
C ALA A 435 35.17 24.66 -5.47
N GLY A 436 34.48 24.31 -4.36
CA GLY A 436 34.55 25.03 -3.08
C GLY A 436 33.44 26.07 -2.88
N VAL A 437 32.44 25.87 -2.01
CA VAL A 437 32.50 25.75 -0.53
C VAL A 437 33.11 26.98 0.12
N HIS A 438 32.30 27.86 0.74
CA HIS A 438 32.29 28.02 2.19
C HIS A 438 31.14 28.90 2.71
N ASP A 439 30.75 28.51 3.91
CA ASP A 439 29.76 28.97 4.87
C ASP A 439 30.11 30.31 5.59
N GLU A 440 29.13 30.78 6.37
CA GLU A 440 29.17 31.72 7.52
C GLU A 440 28.71 33.19 7.38
N ASP A 441 27.51 33.41 7.94
CA ASP A 441 27.17 34.30 9.07
C ASP A 441 27.06 35.84 8.99
N ILE A 442 25.85 36.28 9.40
CA ILE A 442 25.51 37.32 10.39
C ILE A 442 26.01 38.77 10.14
N ARG A 443 25.07 39.72 9.92
CA ARG A 443 24.66 40.77 10.93
C ARG A 443 23.79 41.90 10.32
N ALA A 444 22.65 42.12 10.98
CA ALA A 444 21.83 43.32 11.24
C ALA A 444 21.94 44.63 10.41
N GLY A 445 20.78 45.22 10.11
CA GLY A 445 20.59 46.64 9.80
C GLY A 445 19.12 47.06 9.79
N MET A 446 18.73 47.99 10.66
CA MET A 446 17.37 48.45 10.99
C MET A 446 16.88 49.67 10.17
N SER A 447 15.57 49.95 10.32
CA SER A 447 14.83 51.23 10.12
C SER A 447 14.42 51.62 8.68
N SER A 448 13.25 52.20 8.43
CA SER A 448 12.40 53.04 9.29
C SER A 448 10.93 53.09 8.83
N VAL A 449 10.04 53.25 9.81
CA VAL A 449 8.62 53.62 9.72
C VAL A 449 8.46 55.12 9.48
N LYS A 450 7.47 55.54 8.69
CA LYS A 450 6.74 56.80 8.95
C LYS A 450 5.29 56.72 8.48
N THR A 451 4.44 57.23 9.36
CA THR A 451 2.98 57.26 9.42
C THR A 451 2.38 58.41 8.60
N THR A 452 1.08 58.31 8.25
CA THR A 452 0.09 59.39 8.46
C THR A 452 -1.35 58.87 8.31
N SER A 453 -2.18 59.30 9.26
CA SER A 453 -3.60 59.02 9.47
C SER A 453 -4.49 60.11 8.87
N THR A 454 -5.75 59.79 8.51
CA THR A 454 -6.95 60.58 8.85
C THR A 454 -8.25 59.86 8.44
N SER A 455 -9.37 60.30 8.99
CA SER A 455 -10.54 59.54 9.45
C SER A 455 -11.89 59.97 8.86
N ALA A 456 -12.78 59.00 8.61
CA ALA A 456 -14.28 59.00 8.69
C ALA A 456 -15.10 59.97 7.77
N PRO A 457 -16.46 59.89 7.66
CA PRO A 457 -17.46 58.92 8.16
C PRO A 457 -18.55 58.45 7.12
N ILE A 458 -19.47 57.62 7.63
CA ILE A 458 -20.70 57.02 7.05
C ILE A 458 -21.84 58.05 6.87
N PRO A 459 -22.85 57.78 6.01
CA PRO A 459 -24.24 57.90 6.48
C PRO A 459 -25.17 56.73 6.09
N LEU A 460 -26.06 56.41 7.03
CA LEU A 460 -27.31 55.67 6.88
C LEU A 460 -28.43 56.67 6.51
N ASP A 461 -29.35 56.29 5.63
CA ASP A 461 -30.69 56.88 5.65
C ASP A 461 -31.79 55.88 5.25
N HIS A 462 -32.93 56.05 5.92
CA HIS A 462 -34.17 55.27 5.87
C HIS A 462 -34.92 55.40 4.53
N PHE A 463 -35.82 54.45 4.17
CA PHE A 463 -37.25 54.71 3.92
C PHE A 463 -38.09 53.44 3.68
N PHE A 464 -39.35 53.56 4.11
CA PHE A 464 -40.45 52.60 4.26
C PHE A 464 -41.32 52.37 2.99
N ARG A 465 -42.22 51.35 3.08
CA ARG A 465 -43.50 51.10 2.34
C ARG A 465 -43.41 50.41 0.96
N ALA A 466 -44.37 49.60 0.50
CA ALA A 466 -45.59 48.99 1.06
C ALA A 466 -46.09 47.89 0.08
N VAL A 467 -46.90 46.98 0.61
CA VAL A 467 -47.73 45.98 -0.09
C VAL A 467 -48.78 46.64 -1.00
N PRO A 468 -49.25 45.96 -2.07
CA PRO A 468 -50.68 46.02 -2.40
C PRO A 468 -51.31 44.62 -2.51
N ILE A 469 -52.44 44.46 -1.84
CA ILE A 469 -53.47 43.44 -2.05
C ILE A 469 -54.53 44.10 -2.94
N LEU A 470 -54.95 43.44 -4.04
CA LEU A 470 -56.36 43.03 -4.30
C LEU A 470 -56.64 42.70 -5.78
N SER A 471 -57.18 41.48 -5.93
CA SER A 471 -58.39 41.12 -6.69
C SER A 471 -58.34 41.07 -8.22
N LYS A 472 -58.37 39.84 -8.76
CA LYS A 472 -59.63 39.19 -9.15
C LYS A 472 -59.49 37.67 -9.19
#